data_AF-A0A5L4KEU6-F1
#
_entry.id   AF-A0A5L4KEU6-F1
#
_cell.length_a   1.000
_cell.length_b   1.000
_cell.length_c   1.000
_cell.angle_alpha   90.00
_cell.angle_beta   90.00
_cell.angle_gamma   90.00
#
_symmetry.space_group_name_H-M   'P 1'
#
loop_
_entity.id
_entity.type
_entity.pdbx_description
1 polymer ?
#
loop_
_entity_poly.entity_id
_entity_poly.type
_entity_poly.pdbx_seq_one_letter_code
_entity_poly.pdbx_strand_id
1 'polypeptide(L)'
;MCKIIKYLDYTKLNTLEKLYFDLTIMLIVTFLSFLFLVFEFFIYENIAVFFQDCFLMSVIFIIGITGLFHTCKGLRKYKEILKKV
;
A
#
# COMPACT_ATOMS: atom_id res chain seq x y z
N MET A 1 -24.14 -1.11 -30.54
CA MET A 1 -22.85 -1.30 -29.85
C MET A 1 -22.56 -0.31 -28.69
N CYS A 2 -23.50 0.58 -28.29
CA CYS A 2 -23.21 1.66 -27.33
C CYS A 2 -23.81 1.48 -25.91
N LYS A 3 -24.56 0.39 -25.66
CA LYS A 3 -25.24 0.16 -24.36
C LYS A 3 -24.52 -0.82 -23.42
N ILE A 4 -23.66 -1.71 -23.94
CA ILE A 4 -22.93 -2.71 -23.13
C ILE A 4 -21.69 -2.11 -22.46
N ILE A 5 -21.02 -1.14 -23.11
CA ILE A 5 -19.87 -0.40 -22.57
C ILE A 5 -20.24 0.38 -21.30
N LYS A 6 -21.49 0.86 -21.20
CA LYS A 6 -21.97 1.63 -20.04
C LYS A 6 -22.14 0.81 -18.75
N TYR A 7 -22.38 -0.49 -18.86
CA TYR A 7 -22.55 -1.39 -17.70
C TYR A 7 -21.28 -2.17 -17.36
N LEU A 8 -20.39 -2.41 -18.34
CA LEU A 8 -19.17 -3.20 -18.15
C LEU A 8 -18.11 -2.48 -17.29
N ASP A 9 -18.19 -1.17 -17.12
CA ASP A 9 -17.13 -0.42 -16.46
C ASP A 9 -17.47 0.14 -15.08
N TYR A 10 -18.73 0.16 -14.62
CA TYR A 10 -19.03 0.72 -13.29
C TYR A 10 -18.52 -0.17 -12.16
N THR A 11 -18.68 -1.49 -12.28
CA THR A 11 -18.18 -2.46 -11.29
C THR A 11 -16.65 -2.53 -11.30
N LYS A 12 -16.03 -2.39 -12.48
CA LYS A 12 -14.57 -2.32 -12.63
C LYS A 12 -13.99 -1.02 -12.07
N LEU A 13 -14.64 0.12 -12.32
CA LEU A 13 -14.27 1.41 -11.73
C LEU A 13 -14.41 1.39 -10.22
N ASN A 14 -15.51 0.87 -9.68
CA ASN A 14 -15.71 0.76 -8.23
C ASN A 14 -14.66 -0.15 -7.58
N THR A 15 -14.28 -1.24 -8.25
CA THR A 15 -13.20 -2.13 -7.79
C THR A 15 -11.85 -1.41 -7.81
N LEU A 16 -11.58 -0.62 -8.84
CA LEU A 16 -10.35 0.16 -8.98
C LEU A 16 -10.27 1.26 -7.91
N GLU A 17 -11.36 1.99 -7.70
CA GLU A 17 -11.49 3.05 -6.69
C GLU A 17 -11.25 2.49 -5.29
N LYS A 18 -11.88 1.35 -4.95
CA LYS A 18 -11.64 0.66 -3.69
C LYS A 18 -10.17 0.23 -3.53
N LEU A 19 -9.57 -0.28 -4.60
CA LEU A 19 -8.16 -0.69 -4.58
C LEU A 19 -7.20 0.49 -4.43
N TYR A 20 -7.52 1.66 -5.02
CA TYR A 20 -6.78 2.90 -4.79
C TYR A 20 -6.96 3.44 -3.38
N PHE A 21 -8.17 3.36 -2.82
CA PHE A 21 -8.45 3.75 -1.44
C PHE A 21 -7.68 2.88 -0.44
N ASP A 22 -7.72 1.56 -0.61
CA ASP A 22 -6.96 0.61 0.21
C ASP A 22 -5.45 0.86 0.09
N LEU A 23 -4.95 1.14 -1.12
CA LEU A 23 -3.55 1.49 -1.35
C LEU A 23 -3.16 2.79 -0.65
N THR A 24 -4.03 3.80 -0.67
CA THR A 24 -3.82 5.09 -0.01
C THR A 24 -3.74 4.92 1.50
N ILE A 25 -4.65 4.15 2.11
CA ILE A 25 -4.63 3.85 3.54
C ILE A 25 -3.34 3.11 3.90
N MET A 26 -2.99 2.06 3.16
CA MET A 26 -1.79 1.28 3.41
C MET A 26 -0.53 2.14 3.29
N LEU A 27 -0.50 3.09 2.35
CA LEU A 27 0.61 4.03 2.17
C LEU A 27 0.72 4.99 3.35
N ILE A 28 -0.40 5.53 3.83
CA ILE A 28 -0.44 6.40 5.03
C ILE A 28 0.06 5.64 6.26
N VAL A 29 -0.45 4.43 6.51
CA VAL A 29 -0.05 3.60 7.66
C VAL A 29 1.43 3.25 7.60
N THR A 30 1.93 2.85 6.43
CA THR A 30 3.34 2.54 6.23
C THR A 30 4.21 3.77 6.44
N PHE A 31 3.77 4.93 5.96
CA PHE A 31 4.50 6.20 6.10
C PHE A 31 4.54 6.68 7.55
N LEU A 32 3.44 6.60 8.29
CA LEU A 32 3.41 6.92 9.72
C LEU A 32 4.31 5.98 10.53
N SER A 33 4.28 4.69 10.21
CA SER A 33 5.16 3.70 10.85
C SER A 33 6.64 3.99 10.57
N PHE A 34 6.96 4.38 9.33
CA PHE A 34 8.31 4.81 8.95
C PHE A 34 8.77 6.03 9.74
N LEU A 35 7.94 7.08 9.79
CA LEU A 35 8.25 8.30 10.52
C LEU A 35 8.54 7.99 11.99
N PHE A 36 7.68 7.18 12.62
CA PHE A 36 7.86 6.78 14.02
C PHE A 36 9.20 6.06 14.23
N LEU A 37 9.50 5.05 13.39
CA LEU A 37 10.76 4.31 13.46
C LEU A 37 11.98 5.20 13.27
N VAL A 38 11.93 6.15 12.33
CA VAL A 38 13.03 7.08 12.07
C VAL A 38 13.25 8.01 13.25
N PHE A 39 12.17 8.58 13.82
CA PHE A 39 12.28 9.46 14.98
C PHE A 39 12.88 8.73 16.19
N GLU A 40 12.35 7.55 16.52
CA GLU A 40 12.88 6.73 17.61
C GLU A 40 14.34 6.34 17.36
N PHE A 41 14.71 5.99 16.13
CA PHE A 41 16.09 5.63 15.79
C PHE A 41 17.10 6.75 16.11
N PHE A 42 16.71 8.02 15.99
CA PHE A 42 17.57 9.15 16.37
C PHE A 42 17.66 9.39 17.89
N ILE A 43 16.70 8.89 18.66
CA ILE A 43 16.67 9.02 20.13
C ILE A 43 17.51 7.93 20.78
N TYR A 44 17.46 6.69 20.27
CA TYR A 44 18.19 5.58 20.85
C TYR A 44 19.69 5.64 20.53
N GLU A 45 20.51 5.55 21.59
CA GLU A 45 21.97 5.48 21.46
C GLU A 45 22.46 4.07 21.08
N ASN A 46 21.68 3.03 21.42
CA ASN A 46 21.98 1.64 21.10
C ASN A 46 20.92 1.03 20.17
N ILE A 47 21.39 0.60 19.00
CA ILE A 47 20.58 -0.01 17.94
C ILE A 47 19.88 -1.30 18.41
N ALA A 48 20.50 -2.09 19.30
CA ALA A 48 19.90 -3.32 19.80
C ALA A 48 18.65 -3.05 20.66
N VAL A 49 18.71 -2.00 21.49
CA VAL A 49 17.58 -1.58 22.34
C VAL A 49 16.46 -1.00 21.48
N PHE A 50 16.81 -0.19 20.47
CA PHE A 50 15.85 0.29 19.48
C PHE A 50 15.07 -0.85 18.81
N PHE A 51 15.75 -1.88 18.31
CA PHE A 51 15.08 -3.00 17.66
C PHE A 51 14.23 -3.83 18.61
N GLN A 52 14.61 -3.91 19.89
CA GLN A 52 13.82 -4.59 20.90
C GLN A 52 12.51 -3.83 21.19
N ASP A 53 12.61 -2.52 21.42
CA ASP A 53 11.46 -1.69 21.80
C ASP A 53 10.54 -1.37 20.62
N CYS A 54 11.10 -1.20 19.42
CA CYS A 54 10.36 -0.90 18.19
C CYS A 54 10.10 -2.13 17.29
N PHE A 55 10.27 -3.36 17.81
CA PHE A 55 10.14 -4.59 17.02
C PHE A 55 8.80 -4.67 16.29
N LEU A 56 7.69 -4.44 17.01
CA LEU A 56 6.34 -4.54 16.46
C LEU A 56 6.11 -3.51 15.34
N MET A 57 6.56 -2.27 15.53
CA MET A 57 6.45 -1.22 14.52
C MET A 57 7.30 -1.54 13.29
N SER A 58 8.47 -2.14 13.48
CA SER A 58 9.32 -2.62 12.37
C SER A 58 8.62 -3.71 11.56
N VAL A 59 7.96 -4.65 12.22
CA VAL A 59 7.16 -5.70 11.54
C VAL A 59 5.99 -5.08 10.76
N ILE A 60 5.24 -4.16 11.37
CA ILE A 60 4.12 -3.46 10.70
C ILE A 60 4.62 -2.71 9.46
N PHE A 61 5.77 -2.04 9.56
CA PHE A 61 6.38 -1.34 8.44
C PHE A 61 6.77 -2.29 7.29
N ILE A 62 7.38 -3.43 7.59
CA ILE A 62 7.74 -4.44 6.57
C ILE A 62 6.49 -5.02 5.89
N ILE A 63 5.43 -5.30 6.65
CA ILE A 63 4.14 -5.75 6.12
C ILE A 63 3.55 -4.68 5.19
N GLY A 64 3.59 -3.41 5.61
CA GLY A 64 3.14 -2.27 4.82
C GLY A 64 3.86 -2.14 3.48
N ILE A 65 5.20 -2.21 3.49
CA ILE A 65 6.01 -2.20 2.25
C ILE A 65 5.65 -3.39 1.36
N THR A 66 5.57 -4.60 1.92
CA THR A 66 5.28 -5.82 1.17
C THR A 66 3.90 -5.75 0.51
N GLY A 67 2.91 -5.26 1.26
CA GLY A 67 1.56 -5.01 0.76
C GLY A 67 1.55 -3.97 -0.37
N LEU A 68 2.27 -2.86 -0.22
CA LEU A 68 2.40 -1.84 -1.26
C LEU A 68 2.98 -2.40 -2.55
N PHE A 69 4.06 -3.19 -2.47
CA PHE A 69 4.65 -3.84 -3.63
C PHE A 69 3.68 -4.80 -4.33
N HIS A 70 2.95 -5.61 -3.55
CA HIS A 70 1.99 -6.56 -4.10
C HIS A 70 0.83 -5.84 -4.80
N THR A 71 0.26 -4.81 -4.16
CA THR A 71 -0.88 -4.07 -4.72
C THR A 71 -0.46 -3.22 -5.93
N CYS A 72 0.72 -2.60 -5.93
CA CYS A 72 1.28 -1.93 -7.12
C CYS A 72 1.48 -2.89 -8.30
N LYS A 73 1.94 -4.13 -8.03
CA LYS A 73 2.07 -5.17 -9.06
C LYS A 73 0.71 -5.59 -9.62
N GLY A 74 -0.31 -5.69 -8.76
CA GLY A 74 -1.70 -5.94 -9.16
C GLY A 74 -2.26 -4.82 -10.04
N LEU A 75 -2.06 -3.57 -9.64
CA LEU A 75 -2.48 -2.37 -10.37
C LEU A 75 -1.83 -2.28 -11.76
N ARG A 76 -0.53 -2.60 -11.86
CA ARG A 76 0.18 -2.64 -13.14
C ARG A 76 -0.42 -3.67 -14.10
N LYS A 77 -0.71 -4.88 -13.61
CA LYS A 77 -1.39 -5.92 -14.41
C LYS A 77 -2.78 -5.47 -14.85
N TYR A 78 -3.54 -4.83 -13.95
CA TYR A 78 -4.88 -4.34 -14.27
C TYR A 78 -4.86 -3.24 -15.34
N LYS A 79 -3.90 -2.31 -15.24
CA LYS A 79 -3.67 -1.26 -16.24
C LYS A 79 -3.29 -1.82 -17.61
N GLU A 80 -2.47 -2.88 -17.65
CA GLU A 80 -2.10 -3.57 -18.90
C GLU A 80 -3.29 -4.29 -19.56
N ILE A 81 -4.19 -4.88 -18.77
CA ILE A 81 -5.43 -5.51 -19.28
C ILE A 81 -6.36 -4.46 -19.87
N LEU A 82 -6.55 -3.32 -19.19
CA LEU A 82 -7.41 -2.23 -19.66
C LEU A 82 -6.89 -1.55 -20.94
N LYS A 83 -5.57 -1.54 -21.15
CA LYS A 83 -4.94 -0.97 -22.36
C LYS A 83 -5.09 -1.84 -23.61
N LYS A 84 -5.43 -3.12 -23.46
CA LYS A 84 -5.59 -4.09 -24.56
C LYS A 84 -7.03 -4.24 -25.05
N VAL A 85 -7.99 -3.64 -24.33
CA VAL A 85 -9.40 -3.53 -24.71
C VAL A 85 -9.59 -2.23 -25.49
#